data_AF-A0A958L8Z3-F1
#
_entry.id   AF-A0A958L8Z3-F1
#
_cell.length_a   1.000
_cell.length_b   1.000
_cell.length_c   1.000
_cell.angle_alpha   90.00
_cell.angle_beta   90.00
_cell.angle_gamma   90.00
#
_symmetry.space_group_name_H-M   'P 1'
#
loop_
_entity.id
_entity.type
_entity.pdbx_description
1 polymer ?
#
loop_
_entity_poly.entity_id
_entity_poly.type
_entity_poly.pdbx_seq_one_letter_code
_entity_poly.pdbx_strand_id
1 'polypeptide(L)'
;MSIDQISSLLECPRTKSAITVKDGHLYSPSNNYTYESYMGIPWFFKEPEIQLYQWQNSLKSLVLFLQGQMTLIERELTKSGMLDKTKSRLNHLKDAIHFNAEKIFEILEPLIGAGEVGKPQSHHLVLEKLPHTQHLNSYFHTLFRDWSWETDEREQFTEHLQQLIDQQTLENVAFLGAGSARLCVDIHQALSPKQSIAIDINPLLFFSAKKVLQGERVEFFEIPIAPIHLKDIAVKQQLTFTGSSLDNFDFLFADAV
;
A
#
# COMPACT_ATOMS: atom_id res chain seq x y z
N MET A 1 -8.79 16.99 -5.39
CA MET A 1 -9.94 17.74 -4.86
C MET A 1 -9.57 18.31 -3.48
N SER A 2 -10.29 19.29 -2.90
CA SER A 2 -10.01 19.72 -1.52
C SER A 2 -10.62 18.74 -0.52
N ILE A 3 -9.94 18.55 0.62
CA ILE A 3 -10.38 17.70 1.74
C ILE A 3 -11.80 18.02 2.23
N ASP A 4 -12.33 19.23 1.93
CA ASP A 4 -13.69 19.65 2.24
C ASP A 4 -14.76 18.77 1.60
N GLN A 5 -14.56 18.37 0.34
CA GLN A 5 -15.57 17.60 -0.39
C GLN A 5 -15.67 16.17 0.15
N ILE A 6 -14.53 15.55 0.47
CA ILE A 6 -14.48 14.23 1.12
C ILE A 6 -15.12 14.29 2.50
N SER A 7 -14.90 15.36 3.27
CA SER A 7 -15.41 15.47 4.65
C SER A 7 -16.93 15.29 4.75
N SER A 8 -17.68 15.76 3.74
CA SER A 8 -19.14 15.60 3.65
C SER A 8 -19.63 14.17 3.45
N LEU A 9 -18.73 13.26 3.02
CA LEU A 9 -19.03 11.85 2.76
C LEU A 9 -18.61 10.95 3.93
N LEU A 10 -18.05 11.52 5.01
CA LEU A 10 -17.45 10.77 6.10
C LEU A 10 -18.12 11.07 7.45
N GLU A 11 -18.24 10.02 8.24
CA GLU A 11 -18.60 10.11 9.66
C GLU A 11 -17.41 9.69 10.52
N CYS A 12 -17.28 10.32 11.68
CA CYS A 12 -16.21 10.02 12.63
C CYS A 12 -16.25 8.55 13.04
N PRO A 13 -15.18 7.77 12.84
CA PRO A 13 -15.18 6.34 13.17
C PRO A 13 -15.33 6.08 14.68
N ARG A 14 -15.05 7.08 15.53
CA ARG A 14 -15.20 6.99 16.99
C ARG A 14 -16.61 7.29 17.48
N THR A 15 -17.26 8.31 16.92
CA THR A 15 -18.52 8.87 17.47
C THR A 15 -19.70 8.80 16.50
N LYS A 16 -19.46 8.44 15.24
CA LYS A 16 -20.42 8.45 14.12
C LYS A 16 -21.04 9.82 13.86
N SER A 17 -20.40 10.90 14.32
CA SER A 17 -20.82 12.27 14.03
C SER A 17 -20.22 12.76 12.70
N ALA A 18 -20.83 13.78 12.11
CA ALA A 18 -20.26 14.44 10.92
C ALA A 18 -18.81 14.90 11.14
N ILE A 19 -17.99 14.76 10.10
CA ILE A 19 -16.64 15.31 10.02
C ILE A 19 -16.68 16.71 9.38
N THR A 20 -15.76 17.55 9.81
CA THR A 20 -15.52 18.88 9.24
C THR A 20 -14.05 19.02 8.89
N VAL A 21 -13.65 20.13 8.28
CA VAL A 21 -12.25 20.42 7.99
C VAL A 21 -11.76 21.50 8.94
N LYS A 22 -10.58 21.27 9.54
CA LYS A 22 -9.88 22.24 10.38
C LYS A 22 -8.41 22.23 10.00
N ASP A 23 -7.88 23.40 9.64
CA ASP A 23 -6.47 23.59 9.26
C ASP A 23 -5.99 22.66 8.14
N GLY A 24 -6.88 22.27 7.21
CA GLY A 24 -6.56 21.35 6.11
C GLY A 24 -6.60 19.86 6.48
N HIS A 25 -7.10 19.51 7.66
CA HIS A 25 -7.24 18.14 8.16
C HIS A 25 -8.69 17.78 8.44
N LEU A 26 -9.02 16.48 8.38
CA LEU A 26 -10.31 15.99 8.85
C LEU A 26 -10.39 16.16 10.37
N TYR A 27 -11.46 16.79 10.83
CA TYR A 27 -11.68 17.12 12.23
C TYR A 27 -13.08 16.68 12.67
N SER A 28 -13.13 16.00 13.81
CA SER A 28 -14.36 15.56 14.45
C SER A 28 -14.71 16.50 15.61
N PRO A 29 -15.73 17.36 15.47
CA PRO A 29 -16.12 18.31 16.53
C PRO A 29 -16.62 17.63 17.80
N SER A 30 -17.23 16.44 17.69
CA SER A 30 -17.88 15.77 18.82
C SER A 30 -16.90 15.24 19.87
N ASN A 31 -15.67 14.91 19.46
CA ASN A 31 -14.61 14.40 20.34
C ASN A 31 -13.35 15.27 20.28
N ASN A 32 -13.43 16.44 19.63
CA ASN A 32 -12.34 17.40 19.46
C ASN A 32 -11.05 16.72 18.97
N TYR A 33 -11.16 15.90 17.91
CA TYR A 33 -10.04 15.13 17.38
C TYR A 33 -9.74 15.49 15.93
N THR A 34 -8.46 15.75 15.63
CA THR A 34 -7.96 15.98 14.27
C THR A 34 -7.26 14.72 13.78
N TYR A 35 -7.62 14.27 12.58
CA TYR A 35 -6.98 13.14 11.91
C TYR A 35 -5.80 13.63 11.08
N GLU A 36 -4.65 13.00 11.31
CA GLU A 36 -3.44 13.27 10.55
C GLU A 36 -3.57 12.86 9.07
N SER A 37 -2.64 13.33 8.25
CA SER A 37 -2.54 12.92 6.85
C SER A 37 -1.11 12.59 6.49
N TYR A 38 -0.91 11.42 5.89
CA TYR A 38 0.40 10.96 5.44
C TYR A 38 0.44 10.94 3.92
N MET A 39 1.44 11.61 3.33
CA MET A 39 1.47 11.89 1.90
C MET A 39 0.16 12.52 1.37
N GLY A 40 -0.52 13.33 2.18
CA GLY A 40 -1.81 13.92 1.81
C GLY A 40 -2.94 12.89 1.66
N ILE A 41 -2.85 11.73 2.32
CA ILE A 41 -3.91 10.73 2.43
C ILE A 41 -4.37 10.76 3.90
N PRO A 42 -5.67 10.97 4.20
CA PRO A 42 -6.13 11.03 5.58
C PRO A 42 -5.98 9.69 6.31
N TRP A 43 -5.47 9.72 7.53
CA TRP A 43 -5.27 8.57 8.43
C TRP A 43 -6.50 8.36 9.32
N PHE A 44 -7.60 7.92 8.71
CA PHE A 44 -8.96 8.00 9.23
C PHE A 44 -9.44 6.70 9.89
N PHE A 45 -8.72 6.26 10.93
CA PHE A 45 -9.07 5.05 11.69
C PHE A 45 -9.86 5.36 12.96
N LYS A 46 -10.55 4.36 13.52
CA LYS A 46 -11.17 4.49 14.85
C LYS A 46 -10.13 4.74 15.94
N GLU A 47 -8.97 4.09 15.86
CA GLU A 47 -7.85 4.23 16.79
C GLU A 47 -6.56 4.57 16.02
N PRO A 48 -6.41 5.80 15.50
CA PRO A 48 -5.31 6.20 14.62
C PRO A 48 -3.91 5.95 15.20
N GLU A 49 -3.74 6.19 16.49
CA GLU A 49 -2.47 6.03 17.20
C GLU A 49 -2.06 4.55 17.30
N ILE A 50 -3.04 3.67 17.50
CA ILE A 50 -2.82 2.22 17.54
C ILE A 50 -2.42 1.72 16.16
N GLN A 51 -3.10 2.15 15.10
CA GLN A 51 -2.76 1.75 13.73
C GLN A 51 -1.37 2.24 13.34
N LEU A 52 -1.01 3.48 13.71
CA LEU A 52 0.33 4.00 13.45
C LEU A 52 1.40 3.18 14.19
N TYR A 53 1.19 2.89 15.48
CA TYR A 53 2.10 2.06 16.27
C TYR A 53 2.24 0.65 15.69
N GLN A 54 1.15 0.04 15.24
CA GLN A 54 1.18 -1.28 14.61
C GLN A 54 1.99 -1.28 13.30
N TRP A 55 1.78 -0.28 12.44
CA TRP A 55 2.55 -0.15 11.19
C TRP A 55 4.04 0.11 11.45
N GLN A 56 4.37 0.98 12.39
CA GLN A 56 5.76 1.24 12.79
C GLN A 56 6.46 -0.02 13.30
N ASN A 57 5.79 -0.83 14.14
CA ASN A 57 6.37 -2.09 14.62
C ASN A 57 6.45 -3.15 13.53
N SER A 58 5.44 -3.25 12.68
CA SER A 58 5.43 -4.20 11.55
C SER A 58 6.59 -3.93 10.61
N LEU A 59 6.90 -2.65 10.36
CA LEU A 59 8.05 -2.25 9.57
C LEU A 59 9.37 -2.58 10.26
N LYS A 60 9.51 -2.30 11.57
CA LYS A 60 10.70 -2.70 12.35
C LYS A 60 10.93 -4.21 12.27
N SER A 61 9.88 -5.02 12.47
CA SER A 61 9.95 -6.48 12.34
C SER A 61 10.31 -6.93 10.94
N LEU A 62 9.79 -6.26 9.92
CA LEU A 62 10.09 -6.57 8.53
C LEU A 62 11.56 -6.30 8.18
N VAL A 63 12.10 -5.17 8.62
CA VAL A 63 13.52 -4.84 8.41
C VAL A 63 14.42 -5.89 9.07
N LEU A 64 14.13 -6.26 10.33
CA LEU A 64 14.89 -7.31 11.02
C LEU A 64 14.79 -8.66 10.30
N PHE A 65 13.61 -8.99 9.76
CA PHE A 65 13.41 -10.20 8.97
C PHE A 65 14.27 -10.20 7.70
N LEU A 66 14.24 -9.13 6.92
CA LEU A 66 15.02 -8.99 5.67
C LEU A 66 16.53 -9.03 5.96
N GLN A 67 16.98 -8.37 7.02
CA GLN A 67 18.36 -8.46 7.50
C GLN A 67 18.77 -9.90 7.85
N GLY A 68 17.90 -10.63 8.57
CA GLY A 68 18.12 -12.04 8.87
C GLY A 68 18.25 -12.90 7.62
N GLN A 69 17.43 -12.67 6.59
CA GLN A 69 17.56 -13.36 5.30
C GLN A 69 18.90 -13.07 4.62
N MET A 70 19.33 -11.81 4.59
CA MET A 70 20.64 -11.43 4.02
C MET A 70 21.79 -12.12 4.77
N THR A 71 21.78 -12.12 6.11
CA THR A 71 22.80 -12.80 6.91
C THR A 71 22.83 -14.32 6.65
N LEU A 72 21.67 -14.96 6.46
CA LEU A 72 21.61 -16.38 6.09
C LEU A 72 22.26 -16.63 4.73
N ILE A 73 21.96 -15.79 3.72
CA ILE A 73 22.56 -15.89 2.39
C ILE A 73 24.07 -15.70 2.45
N GLU A 74 24.55 -14.70 3.22
CA GLU A 74 25.98 -14.46 3.41
C GLU A 74 26.69 -15.64 4.05
N ARG A 75 26.08 -16.26 5.07
CA ARG A 75 26.62 -17.48 5.67
C ARG A 75 26.70 -18.62 4.65
N GLU A 76 25.67 -18.81 3.82
CA GLU A 76 25.70 -19.83 2.77
C GLU A 76 26.83 -19.59 1.77
N LEU A 77 27.06 -18.33 1.36
CA LEU A 77 28.13 -17.94 0.44
C LEU A 77 29.55 -18.25 0.94
N THR A 78 29.75 -18.42 2.26
CA THR A 78 31.06 -18.78 2.84
C THR A 78 31.39 -20.28 2.72
N LYS A 79 30.43 -21.13 2.37
CA LYS A 79 30.64 -22.59 2.30
C LYS A 79 31.57 -22.95 1.15
N SER A 80 32.55 -23.81 1.44
CA SER A 80 33.47 -24.36 0.43
C SER A 80 32.74 -25.30 -0.53
N GLY A 81 33.24 -25.40 -1.77
CA GLY A 81 32.66 -26.29 -2.79
C GLY A 81 31.39 -25.76 -3.48
N MET A 82 30.96 -24.53 -3.21
CA MET A 82 29.81 -23.95 -3.90
C MET A 82 30.13 -23.64 -5.38
N LEU A 83 29.26 -24.10 -6.28
CA LEU A 83 29.33 -23.80 -7.71
C LEU A 83 29.18 -22.28 -7.96
N ASP A 84 29.91 -21.76 -8.94
CA ASP A 84 29.89 -20.32 -9.25
C ASP A 84 28.50 -19.82 -9.68
N LYS A 85 27.73 -20.67 -10.37
CA LYS A 85 26.32 -20.37 -10.65
C LYS A 85 25.54 -20.15 -9.37
N THR A 86 25.65 -21.05 -8.38
CA THR A 86 24.95 -20.91 -7.09
C THR A 86 25.39 -19.66 -6.34
N LYS A 87 26.68 -19.31 -6.35
CA LYS A 87 27.16 -18.05 -5.76
C LYS A 87 26.52 -16.83 -6.43
N SER A 88 26.49 -16.82 -7.77
CA SER A 88 25.85 -15.75 -8.54
C SER A 88 24.36 -15.63 -8.22
N ARG A 89 23.64 -16.75 -8.11
CA ARG A 89 22.22 -16.79 -7.70
C ARG A 89 22.01 -16.16 -6.32
N LEU A 90 22.83 -16.53 -5.35
CA LEU A 90 22.72 -16.06 -3.97
C LEU A 90 23.07 -14.57 -3.84
N ASN A 91 24.12 -14.11 -4.53
CA ASN A 91 24.45 -12.67 -4.55
C ASN A 91 23.31 -11.85 -5.16
N HIS A 92 22.76 -12.27 -6.31
CA HIS A 92 21.64 -11.58 -6.95
C HIS A 92 20.40 -11.52 -6.04
N LEU A 93 20.08 -12.62 -5.35
CA LEU A 93 18.99 -12.64 -4.38
C LEU A 93 19.24 -11.70 -3.20
N LYS A 94 20.48 -11.67 -2.67
CA LYS A 94 20.85 -10.78 -1.57
C LYS A 94 20.69 -9.32 -1.98
N ASP A 95 21.20 -8.95 -3.14
CA ASP A 95 21.15 -7.58 -3.66
C ASP A 95 19.70 -7.14 -3.91
N ALA A 96 18.85 -8.04 -4.42
CA ALA A 96 17.42 -7.79 -4.59
C ALA A 96 16.67 -7.58 -3.27
N ILE A 97 16.95 -8.41 -2.26
CA ILE A 97 16.37 -8.27 -0.90
C ILE A 97 16.81 -6.93 -0.29
N HIS A 98 18.09 -6.58 -0.41
CA HIS A 98 18.62 -5.32 0.08
C HIS A 98 17.91 -4.13 -0.58
N PHE A 99 17.84 -4.12 -1.90
CA PHE A 99 17.17 -3.07 -2.68
C PHE A 99 15.70 -2.90 -2.26
N ASN A 100 14.96 -4.01 -2.13
CA ASN A 100 13.58 -3.96 -1.68
C ASN A 100 13.45 -3.40 -0.26
N ALA A 101 14.35 -3.77 0.65
CA ALA A 101 14.34 -3.26 2.02
C ALA A 101 14.53 -1.74 2.06
N GLU A 102 15.50 -1.21 1.30
CA GLU A 102 15.74 0.23 1.17
C GLU A 102 14.52 0.95 0.60
N LYS A 103 13.91 0.40 -0.46
CA LYS A 103 12.73 1.00 -1.10
C LYS A 103 11.48 0.98 -0.23
N ILE A 104 11.25 -0.10 0.52
CA ILE A 104 10.15 -0.15 1.49
C ILE A 104 10.33 0.95 2.54
N PHE A 105 11.55 1.12 3.06
CA PHE A 105 11.83 2.16 4.05
C PHE A 105 11.62 3.55 3.48
N GLU A 106 12.11 3.82 2.27
CA GLU A 106 11.92 5.08 1.56
C GLU A 106 10.43 5.42 1.37
N ILE A 107 9.62 4.45 0.95
CA ILE A 107 8.18 4.67 0.73
C ILE A 107 7.45 4.89 2.04
N LEU A 108 7.81 4.19 3.11
CA LEU A 108 7.13 4.25 4.41
C LEU A 108 7.72 5.29 5.38
N GLU A 109 8.75 6.02 4.97
CA GLU A 109 9.38 7.09 5.75
C GLU A 109 8.37 8.06 6.39
N PRO A 110 7.29 8.51 5.70
CA PRO A 110 6.32 9.43 6.29
C PRO A 110 5.65 8.92 7.57
N LEU A 111 5.53 7.59 7.74
CA LEU A 111 4.98 6.98 8.96
C LEU A 111 6.02 6.77 10.05
N ILE A 112 7.28 6.57 9.66
CA ILE A 112 8.41 6.41 10.58
C ILE A 112 8.76 7.76 11.22
N GLY A 113 8.75 8.83 10.41
CA GLY A 113 9.04 10.19 10.84
C GLY A 113 7.92 10.85 11.67
N ALA A 114 6.73 10.23 11.75
CA ALA A 114 5.55 10.75 12.43
C ALA A 114 5.65 10.88 13.97
N GLY A 115 6.84 10.64 14.54
CA GLY A 115 7.08 10.58 15.98
C GLY A 115 6.81 9.20 16.57
N GLU A 116 7.47 8.88 17.69
CA GLU A 116 7.21 7.64 18.41
C GLU A 116 5.88 7.72 19.14
N VAL A 117 4.91 6.91 18.73
CA VAL A 117 3.68 6.71 19.51
C VAL A 117 4.04 5.80 20.68
N GLY A 118 3.79 6.26 21.91
CA GLY A 118 3.95 5.46 23.12
C GLY A 118 3.12 4.18 23.04
N LYS A 119 3.60 3.09 23.67
CA LYS A 119 2.89 1.80 23.67
C LYS A 119 1.44 2.00 24.15
N PRO A 120 0.41 1.59 23.38
CA PRO A 120 -0.98 1.74 23.79
C PRO A 120 -1.24 1.02 25.12
N GLN A 121 -2.02 1.66 26.01
CA GLN A 121 -2.39 1.08 27.31
C GLN A 121 -3.53 0.06 27.22
N SER A 122 -4.22 -0.05 26.08
CA SER A 122 -5.37 -0.94 25.89
C SER A 122 -4.95 -2.41 25.72
N HIS A 123 -5.50 -3.28 26.58
CA HIS A 123 -5.28 -4.73 26.58
C HIS A 123 -6.03 -5.49 25.46
N HIS A 124 -6.74 -4.79 24.57
CA HIS A 124 -7.48 -5.39 23.44
C HIS A 124 -6.60 -5.64 22.20
N LEU A 125 -5.28 -5.66 22.35
CA LEU A 125 -4.34 -6.03 21.31
C LEU A 125 -4.27 -7.56 21.19
N VAL A 126 -5.33 -8.19 20.70
CA VAL A 126 -5.24 -9.54 20.17
C VAL A 126 -4.50 -9.45 18.83
N LEU A 127 -3.18 -9.53 18.94
CA LEU A 127 -2.26 -10.26 18.08
C LEU A 127 -2.86 -10.79 16.76
N GLU A 128 -2.94 -9.94 15.75
CA GLU A 128 -2.54 -10.40 14.42
C GLU A 128 -1.06 -10.09 14.29
N LYS A 129 -0.23 -11.04 14.74
CA LYS A 129 1.13 -11.11 14.22
C LYS A 129 0.97 -11.24 12.72
N LEU A 130 1.25 -10.20 11.93
CA LEU A 130 1.39 -10.34 10.48
C LEU A 130 2.44 -11.45 10.25
N PRO A 131 2.11 -12.64 9.72
CA PRO A 131 3.13 -13.54 9.18
C PRO A 131 4.00 -12.79 8.16
N HIS A 132 5.20 -12.41 8.61
CA HIS A 132 6.06 -11.43 7.95
C HIS A 132 6.41 -11.76 6.50
N THR A 133 6.52 -13.04 6.15
CA THR A 133 6.87 -13.51 4.79
C THR A 133 5.68 -13.54 3.85
N GLN A 134 4.54 -14.07 4.31
CA GLN A 134 3.37 -14.28 3.46
C GLN A 134 2.70 -12.94 3.12
N HIS A 135 2.69 -11.97 4.05
CA HIS A 135 2.09 -10.67 3.79
C HIS A 135 2.93 -9.78 2.86
N LEU A 136 4.26 -9.71 3.01
CA LEU A 136 5.06 -8.83 2.13
C LEU A 136 5.08 -9.33 0.68
N ASN A 137 5.25 -10.63 0.47
CA ASN A 137 5.18 -11.21 -0.88
C ASN A 137 3.79 -10.99 -1.49
N SER A 138 2.73 -11.07 -0.68
CA SER A 138 1.37 -10.75 -1.14
C SER A 138 1.25 -9.28 -1.54
N TYR A 139 1.85 -8.34 -0.80
CA TYR A 139 1.81 -6.92 -1.14
C TYR A 139 2.60 -6.60 -2.41
N PHE A 140 3.78 -7.21 -2.58
CA PHE A 140 4.54 -7.08 -3.84
C PHE A 140 3.80 -7.67 -5.02
N HIS A 141 3.21 -8.85 -4.86
CA HIS A 141 2.36 -9.45 -5.88
C HIS A 141 1.20 -8.50 -6.26
N THR A 142 0.53 -7.89 -5.29
CA THR A 142 -0.51 -6.88 -5.56
C THR A 142 0.04 -5.69 -6.34
N LEU A 143 1.18 -5.12 -5.93
CA LEU A 143 1.80 -3.99 -6.63
C LEU A 143 2.16 -4.35 -8.08
N PHE A 144 2.76 -5.52 -8.31
CA PHE A 144 3.17 -5.93 -9.64
C PHE A 144 1.98 -6.24 -10.53
N ARG A 145 0.99 -6.99 -10.04
CA ARG A 145 -0.25 -7.25 -10.77
C ARG A 145 -0.94 -5.95 -11.20
N ASP A 146 -0.99 -4.98 -10.30
CA ASP A 146 -1.71 -3.73 -10.53
C ASP A 146 -0.93 -2.77 -11.44
N TRP A 147 0.41 -2.68 -11.32
CA TRP A 147 1.20 -1.60 -11.94
C TRP A 147 2.35 -2.02 -12.85
N SER A 148 2.65 -3.31 -12.98
CA SER A 148 3.79 -3.80 -13.78
C SER A 148 3.44 -4.91 -14.77
N TRP A 149 2.60 -5.87 -14.36
CA TRP A 149 2.29 -7.00 -15.21
C TRP A 149 1.41 -6.60 -16.38
N GLU A 150 1.75 -7.13 -17.56
CA GLU A 150 0.98 -6.99 -18.78
C GLU A 150 0.01 -8.18 -18.87
N THR A 151 -1.17 -8.02 -18.28
CA THR A 151 -2.27 -8.99 -18.36
C THR A 151 -3.52 -8.30 -18.89
N ASP A 152 -4.49 -9.09 -19.36
CA ASP A 152 -5.82 -8.63 -19.78
C ASP A 152 -6.86 -8.68 -18.63
N GLU A 153 -6.42 -9.02 -17.41
CA GLU A 153 -7.27 -9.16 -16.23
C GLU A 153 -8.08 -7.89 -15.96
N ARG A 154 -7.45 -6.72 -16.06
CA ARG A 154 -8.07 -5.43 -15.72
C ARG A 154 -9.12 -5.00 -16.73
N GLU A 155 -8.83 -5.20 -18.02
CA GLU A 155 -9.73 -4.90 -19.12
C GLU A 155 -10.98 -5.78 -19.00
N GLN A 156 -10.80 -7.08 -18.76
CA GLN A 156 -11.91 -7.99 -18.53
C GLN A 156 -12.74 -7.60 -17.30
N PHE A 157 -12.13 -7.30 -16.15
CA PHE A 157 -12.88 -6.88 -14.96
C PHE A 157 -13.69 -5.60 -15.19
N THR A 158 -13.08 -4.60 -15.85
CA THR A 158 -13.75 -3.33 -16.17
C THR A 158 -14.94 -3.54 -17.10
N GLU A 159 -14.79 -4.35 -18.15
CA GLU A 159 -15.88 -4.69 -19.08
C GLU A 159 -17.05 -5.39 -18.38
N HIS A 160 -16.77 -6.34 -17.49
CA HIS A 160 -17.83 -7.02 -16.74
C HIS A 160 -18.57 -6.07 -15.80
N LEU A 161 -17.86 -5.18 -15.12
CA LEU A 161 -18.48 -4.18 -14.24
C LEU A 161 -19.33 -3.17 -15.01
N GLN A 162 -18.88 -2.74 -16.19
CA GLN A 162 -19.65 -1.88 -17.08
C GLN A 162 -20.97 -2.52 -17.55
N GLN A 163 -21.02 -3.84 -17.67
CA GLN A 163 -22.25 -4.56 -18.03
C GLN A 163 -23.23 -4.70 -16.87
N LEU A 164 -22.73 -4.71 -15.63
CA LEU A 164 -23.54 -4.89 -14.41
C LEU A 164 -24.07 -3.56 -13.87
N ILE A 165 -23.32 -2.48 -14.06
CA ILE A 165 -23.71 -1.15 -13.61
C ILE A 165 -24.57 -0.54 -14.73
N ASP A 166 -25.87 -0.38 -14.44
CA ASP A 166 -26.79 0.33 -15.34
C ASP A 166 -26.20 1.69 -15.74
N GLN A 167 -26.52 2.18 -16.93
CA GLN A 167 -26.03 3.45 -17.51
C GLN A 167 -26.43 4.72 -16.73
N GLN A 168 -26.89 4.58 -15.48
CA GLN A 168 -27.10 5.70 -14.59
C GLN A 168 -25.76 6.33 -14.21
N THR A 169 -25.76 7.65 -14.07
CA THR A 169 -24.59 8.39 -13.61
C THR A 169 -24.27 7.99 -12.18
N LEU A 170 -23.11 7.37 -11.98
CA LEU A 170 -22.60 7.10 -10.63
C LEU A 170 -22.23 8.43 -9.96
N GLU A 171 -22.80 8.70 -8.80
CA GLU A 171 -22.43 9.89 -8.02
C GLU A 171 -21.15 9.63 -7.23
N ASN A 172 -21.27 8.99 -6.06
CA ASN A 172 -20.15 8.74 -5.17
C ASN A 172 -19.88 7.24 -5.08
N VAL A 173 -18.64 6.82 -5.34
CA VAL A 173 -18.21 5.43 -5.32
C VAL A 173 -17.14 5.23 -4.24
N ALA A 174 -17.34 4.27 -3.36
CA ALA A 174 -16.33 3.85 -2.39
C ALA A 174 -15.81 2.46 -2.76
N PHE A 175 -14.49 2.32 -2.89
CA PHE A 175 -13.82 1.05 -3.13
C PHE A 175 -13.22 0.54 -1.82
N LEU A 176 -13.76 -0.55 -1.28
CA LEU A 176 -13.29 -1.15 -0.03
C LEU A 176 -12.24 -2.22 -0.32
N GLY A 177 -11.12 -2.19 0.40
CA GLY A 177 -9.99 -3.10 0.13
C GLY A 177 -9.38 -2.82 -1.23
N ALA A 178 -9.12 -1.55 -1.51
CA ALA A 178 -8.68 -1.08 -2.82
C ALA A 178 -7.30 -1.64 -3.24
N GLY A 179 -6.55 -2.27 -2.34
CA GLY A 179 -5.21 -2.78 -2.64
C GLY A 179 -4.30 -1.63 -3.04
N SER A 180 -3.65 -1.73 -4.20
CA SER A 180 -2.88 -0.60 -4.75
C SER A 180 -3.68 0.25 -5.73
N ALA A 181 -5.01 0.19 -5.65
CA ALA A 181 -5.99 1.06 -6.28
C ALA A 181 -6.04 1.05 -7.81
N ARG A 182 -5.30 0.19 -8.52
CA ARG A 182 -5.34 0.20 -10.00
C ARG A 182 -6.73 -0.04 -10.56
N LEU A 183 -7.43 -1.08 -10.10
CA LEU A 183 -8.78 -1.38 -10.57
C LEU A 183 -9.74 -0.21 -10.27
N CYS A 184 -9.58 0.44 -9.12
CA CYS A 184 -10.36 1.62 -8.75
C CYS A 184 -10.15 2.76 -9.77
N VAL A 185 -8.90 2.98 -10.18
CA VAL A 185 -8.54 3.98 -11.20
C VAL A 185 -9.18 3.65 -12.54
N ASP A 186 -9.06 2.40 -12.99
CA ASP A 186 -9.61 1.96 -14.27
C ASP A 186 -11.15 2.13 -14.29
N ILE A 187 -11.84 1.74 -13.21
CA ILE A 187 -13.29 1.93 -13.06
C ILE A 187 -13.66 3.41 -13.01
N HIS A 188 -12.91 4.23 -12.28
CA HIS A 188 -13.16 5.67 -12.19
C HIS A 188 -13.05 6.33 -13.57
N GLN A 189 -12.03 5.99 -14.37
CA GLN A 189 -11.89 6.49 -15.74
C GLN A 189 -13.01 5.97 -16.65
N ALA A 190 -13.35 4.69 -16.54
CA ALA A 190 -14.31 4.03 -17.40
C ALA A 190 -15.78 4.45 -17.16
N LEU A 191 -16.15 4.72 -15.91
CA LEU A 191 -17.52 5.06 -15.51
C LEU A 191 -17.72 6.53 -15.16
N SER A 192 -16.63 7.29 -15.00
CA SER A 192 -16.65 8.72 -14.70
C SER A 192 -17.61 9.10 -13.55
N PRO A 193 -17.52 8.44 -12.37
CA PRO A 193 -18.35 8.83 -11.24
C PRO A 193 -18.03 10.26 -10.82
N LYS A 194 -18.99 10.96 -10.24
CA LYS A 194 -18.76 12.32 -9.72
C LYS A 194 -17.64 12.35 -8.68
N GLN A 195 -17.52 11.29 -7.87
CA GLN A 195 -16.49 11.12 -6.87
C GLN A 195 -16.12 9.65 -6.71
N SER A 196 -14.83 9.38 -6.47
CA SER A 196 -14.36 8.07 -6.01
C SER A 196 -13.45 8.19 -4.79
N ILE A 197 -13.59 7.25 -3.87
CA ILE A 197 -12.72 7.10 -2.70
C ILE A 197 -12.19 5.67 -2.67
N ALA A 198 -10.88 5.51 -2.84
CA ALA A 198 -10.18 4.25 -2.62
C ALA A 198 -9.84 4.10 -1.13
N ILE A 199 -10.31 3.02 -0.51
CA ILE A 199 -10.16 2.76 0.92
C ILE A 199 -9.36 1.48 1.13
N ASP A 200 -8.25 1.59 1.84
CA ASP A 200 -7.41 0.46 2.24
C ASP A 200 -6.67 0.80 3.55
N ILE A 201 -6.14 -0.21 4.22
CA ILE A 201 -5.39 -0.07 5.46
C ILE A 201 -3.87 -0.03 5.22
N ASN A 202 -3.41 -0.40 4.02
CA ASN A 202 -2.01 -0.67 3.74
C ASN A 202 -1.27 0.53 3.13
N PRO A 203 -0.40 1.22 3.89
CA PRO A 203 0.34 2.37 3.42
C PRO A 203 1.36 2.03 2.33
N LEU A 204 1.93 0.83 2.31
CA LEU A 204 2.87 0.45 1.25
C LEU A 204 2.16 0.47 -0.11
N LEU A 205 0.94 -0.02 -0.18
CA LEU A 205 0.15 -0.07 -1.42
C LEU A 205 -0.26 1.34 -1.85
N PHE A 206 -0.84 2.13 -0.95
CA PHE A 206 -1.35 3.47 -1.27
C PHE A 206 -0.24 4.49 -1.54
N PHE A 207 0.85 4.47 -0.79
CA PHE A 207 1.98 5.36 -1.07
C PHE A 207 2.64 5.01 -2.41
N SER A 208 2.80 3.73 -2.72
CA SER A 208 3.31 3.30 -4.04
C SER A 208 2.37 3.72 -5.16
N ALA A 209 1.06 3.46 -5.02
CA ALA A 209 0.05 3.86 -6.01
C ALA A 209 0.02 5.37 -6.23
N LYS A 210 0.05 6.16 -5.15
CA LYS A 210 0.05 7.62 -5.23
C LYS A 210 1.28 8.15 -5.98
N LYS A 211 2.47 7.63 -5.67
CA LYS A 211 3.71 7.96 -6.38
C LYS A 211 3.59 7.63 -7.88
N VAL A 212 3.13 6.42 -8.20
CA VAL A 212 2.95 5.97 -9.59
C VAL A 212 1.97 6.85 -10.35
N LEU A 213 0.83 7.20 -9.75
CA LEU A 213 -0.17 8.10 -10.34
C LEU A 213 0.34 9.53 -10.52
N GLN A 214 1.30 9.96 -9.72
CA GLN A 214 1.99 11.25 -9.85
C GLN A 214 3.10 11.22 -10.92
N GLY A 215 3.29 10.09 -11.61
CA GLY A 215 4.34 9.89 -12.60
C GLY A 215 5.72 9.65 -12.00
N GLU A 216 5.81 9.40 -10.69
CA GLU A 216 7.07 9.00 -10.07
C GLU A 216 7.44 7.56 -10.44
N ARG A 217 8.74 7.31 -10.51
CA ARG A 217 9.27 5.96 -10.78
C ARG A 217 9.37 5.19 -9.47
N VAL A 218 8.53 4.16 -9.32
CA VAL A 218 8.63 3.19 -8.22
C VAL A 218 9.13 1.85 -8.78
N GLU A 219 10.09 1.24 -8.10
CA GLU A 219 10.71 -0.01 -8.54
C GLU A 219 10.91 -0.96 -7.37
N PHE A 220 10.74 -2.24 -7.64
CA PHE A 220 11.05 -3.33 -6.72
C PHE A 220 11.56 -4.54 -7.50
N PHE A 221 12.25 -5.44 -6.82
CA PHE A 221 12.51 -6.77 -7.33
C PHE A 221 11.37 -7.72 -6.95
N GLU A 222 10.77 -8.34 -7.96
CA GLU A 222 9.96 -9.53 -7.79
C GLU A 222 10.89 -10.73 -7.55
N ILE A 223 10.64 -11.49 -6.49
CA ILE A 223 11.41 -12.70 -6.14
C ILE A 223 10.47 -13.90 -6.28
N PRO A 224 10.47 -14.61 -7.42
CA PRO A 224 9.59 -15.75 -7.64
C PRO A 224 9.90 -16.90 -6.69
N ILE A 225 8.87 -17.68 -6.33
CA ILE A 225 9.02 -18.82 -5.41
C ILE A 225 9.91 -19.93 -6.01
N ALA A 226 9.83 -20.16 -7.32
CA ALA A 226 10.54 -21.25 -8.00
C ALA A 226 11.16 -20.80 -9.34
N PRO A 227 12.23 -19.99 -9.31
CA PRO A 227 12.85 -19.47 -10.53
C PRO A 227 13.65 -20.56 -11.25
N ILE A 228 13.33 -20.76 -12.53
CA ILE A 228 13.97 -21.77 -13.39
C ILE A 228 15.32 -21.24 -13.92
N HIS A 229 15.36 -20.00 -14.41
CA HIS A 229 16.58 -19.38 -14.92
C HIS A 229 17.21 -18.40 -13.93
N LEU A 230 18.52 -18.17 -14.09
CA LEU A 230 19.28 -17.22 -13.27
C LEU A 230 18.68 -15.80 -13.34
N LYS A 231 18.25 -15.38 -14.54
CA LYS A 231 17.59 -14.08 -14.75
C LYS A 231 16.24 -13.93 -14.04
N ASP A 232 15.61 -15.04 -13.65
CA ASP A 232 14.29 -15.04 -13.03
C ASP A 232 14.39 -15.05 -11.50
N ILE A 233 15.60 -15.08 -10.92
CA ILE A 233 15.79 -15.18 -9.47
C ILE A 233 15.31 -13.95 -8.72
N ALA A 234 15.55 -12.80 -9.34
CA ALA A 234 14.94 -11.56 -8.94
C ALA A 234 14.76 -10.70 -10.19
N VAL A 235 13.52 -10.40 -10.52
CA VAL A 235 13.13 -9.64 -11.71
C VAL A 235 12.83 -8.21 -11.26
N LYS A 236 13.57 -7.25 -11.81
CA LYS A 236 13.30 -5.85 -11.49
C LYS A 236 12.01 -5.42 -12.20
N GLN A 237 11.01 -5.06 -11.42
CA GLN A 237 9.73 -4.55 -11.90
C GLN A 237 9.70 -3.03 -11.68
N GLN A 238 9.22 -2.33 -12.70
CA GLN A 238 8.91 -0.91 -12.62
C GLN A 238 7.40 -0.76 -12.54
N LEU A 239 6.90 -0.06 -11.53
CA LEU A 239 5.50 0.30 -11.43
C LEU A 239 5.26 1.51 -12.33
N THR A 240 4.29 1.43 -13.24
CA THR A 240 4.05 2.49 -14.23
C THR A 240 2.57 2.80 -14.39
N PHE A 241 2.30 4.06 -14.68
CA PHE A 241 0.99 4.55 -15.09
C PHE A 241 1.15 5.50 -16.27
N THR A 242 0.35 5.28 -17.31
CA THR A 242 0.36 6.05 -18.56
C THR A 242 -0.91 6.87 -18.75
N GLY A 243 -1.82 6.86 -17.78
CA GLY A 243 -3.07 7.62 -17.83
C GLY A 243 -2.88 9.09 -17.47
N SER A 244 -3.96 9.87 -17.60
CA SER A 244 -4.02 11.26 -17.18
C SER A 244 -4.20 11.41 -15.67
N SER A 245 -4.03 12.64 -15.16
CA SER A 245 -4.43 12.99 -13.80
C SER A 245 -5.88 12.61 -13.54
N LEU A 246 -6.15 12.16 -12.31
CA LEU A 246 -7.49 11.75 -11.87
C LEU A 246 -8.13 12.88 -11.08
N ASP A 247 -9.10 13.55 -11.69
CA ASP A 247 -9.94 14.52 -10.98
C ASP A 247 -10.96 13.75 -10.12
N ASN A 248 -11.24 14.24 -8.90
CA ASN A 248 -12.20 13.60 -7.98
C ASN A 248 -11.83 12.14 -7.61
N PHE A 249 -10.53 11.86 -7.74
CA PHE A 249 -9.72 10.69 -7.37
C PHE A 249 -9.16 10.68 -5.95
N ASP A 250 -9.85 10.21 -4.90
CA ASP A 250 -9.30 10.33 -3.53
C ASP A 250 -8.90 8.99 -2.87
N PHE A 251 -7.89 9.06 -2.01
CA PHE A 251 -7.42 7.95 -1.17
C PHE A 251 -7.79 8.21 0.29
N LEU A 252 -8.13 7.15 1.02
CA LEU A 252 -8.45 7.22 2.44
C LEU A 252 -7.90 5.99 3.17
N PHE A 253 -7.07 6.20 4.19
CA PHE A 253 -6.72 5.10 5.10
C PHE A 253 -7.84 4.93 6.11
N ALA A 254 -8.58 3.83 6.02
CA ALA A 254 -9.62 3.48 6.97
C ALA A 254 -9.85 1.96 6.95
N ASP A 255 -10.41 1.45 8.05
CA ASP A 255 -10.92 0.09 8.11
C ASP A 255 -12.42 0.09 7.80
N ALA A 256 -12.89 -0.95 7.10
CA ALA A 256 -14.29 -1.09 6.71
C ALA A 256 -15.09 -1.73 7.87
N VAL A 257 -15.28 -0.98 8.97
CA VAL A 257 -16.04 -1.45 10.16
C VAL A 257 -17.00 -0.39 10.72
#